data_AF-A0A352IA99-F1
#
_entry.id   AF-A0A352IA99-F1
#
_cell.length_a   1.000
_cell.length_b   1.000
_cell.length_c   1.000
_cell.angle_alpha   90.00
_cell.angle_beta   90.00
_cell.angle_gamma   90.00
#
_symmetry.space_group_name_H-M   'P 1'
#
loop_
_entity.id
_entity.type
_entity.pdbx_description
1 polymer ?
#
loop_
_entity_poly.entity_id
_entity_poly.type
_entity_poly.pdbx_seq_one_letter_code
_entity_poly.pdbx_strand_id
1 'polypeptide(L)'
;MNATQEILPSTYYSSMDWQAVTYIANPGTASTWGKYSNVQGTPPVDTQGRQWHEREYTPTGGTYQWEVTKAPYYTEGTYNNLPCTVWGSSSTTSDIYIRRSFTLDKINCSRVYMAVGHDDGESQFYINGTLVHETGKDWNESEYILLNAEQVALLHTDGRENVIALHVHNNYGGGYADCGLYGAPYEDKELGSLPMGFVENWTARLLFNPEGGYNGQYNNVESETHGWERLYEAKSGDVYTISLPTAALTAENARVQFRTPISLLPGHKYQVRVVLTADHDVPGVQFALNQSDNDDVCLAKATCDLAAGQDESIVMSNLTGTDINSAKLEFRFPTKADSTTITISRIRILDQKDRHDLWNGTSYFNWLYYANPATGQRIKDMAIGGRNETMSWTMPDYDASSWPSASMPIGNLDYMPEVRTEWPGGDNTNLWIRREFTIKEVNPRSKYTLRVCHDDSYRIYVNGHLLDAATGWTAGKEYVSIPIPCNLLREGSNVIAAYIQQNWGGRFFDCGMAVEKDFYEESDADADPTQLVINEVQARNIDQYIDWSFNYGGWIEVYNPTEKRVPLAGLWLSV
;
A
#
# COMPACT_ATOMS: atom_id res chain seq x y z
N MET A 1 5.95 -1.43 -19.55
CA MET A 1 5.65 -0.24 -18.73
C MET A 1 4.27 -0.47 -18.10
N ASN A 2 4.09 -0.26 -16.78
CA ASN A 2 2.76 -0.21 -16.15
C ASN A 2 2.14 1.19 -16.35
N ALA A 3 2.23 1.75 -17.56
CA ALA A 3 1.56 3.02 -17.86
C ALA A 3 0.06 2.76 -17.94
N THR A 4 -0.71 3.43 -17.09
CA THR A 4 -2.15 3.21 -16.98
C THR A 4 -2.97 4.18 -17.82
N GLN A 5 -2.34 5.20 -18.43
CA GLN A 5 -3.03 6.17 -19.28
C GLN A 5 -2.32 6.37 -20.63
N GLU A 6 -2.97 5.96 -21.72
CA GLU A 6 -2.54 6.29 -23.08
C GLU A 6 -2.89 7.75 -23.39
N ILE A 7 -1.88 8.55 -23.78
CA ILE A 7 -2.07 9.93 -24.24
C ILE A 7 -2.06 9.95 -25.78
N LEU A 8 -1.13 9.21 -26.38
CA LEU A 8 -1.00 9.03 -27.82
C LEU A 8 -0.42 7.63 -28.09
N PRO A 9 -1.14 6.70 -28.75
CA PRO A 9 -0.72 5.30 -28.86
C PRO A 9 0.53 5.14 -29.72
N SER A 10 1.45 4.30 -29.28
CA SER A 10 2.51 3.70 -30.08
C SER A 10 2.13 2.26 -30.41
N THR A 11 2.62 1.73 -31.52
CA THR A 11 2.28 0.37 -31.94
C THR A 11 2.79 -0.68 -30.93
N TYR A 12 4.03 -0.54 -30.43
CA TYR A 12 4.62 -1.52 -29.51
C TYR A 12 3.76 -1.75 -28.25
N TYR A 13 3.30 -0.65 -27.65
CA TYR A 13 2.63 -0.68 -26.34
C TYR A 13 1.10 -0.80 -26.42
N SER A 14 0.47 -0.29 -27.49
CA SER A 14 -1.00 -0.34 -27.65
C SER A 14 -1.49 -1.48 -28.53
N SER A 15 -0.61 -2.06 -29.37
CA SER A 15 -1.01 -2.95 -30.47
C SER A 15 -2.06 -2.33 -31.42
N MET A 16 -2.08 -1.00 -31.55
CA MET A 16 -2.94 -0.26 -32.48
C MET A 16 -2.12 0.40 -33.60
N ASP A 17 -2.72 0.47 -34.80
CA ASP A 17 -2.19 1.27 -35.90
C ASP A 17 -2.51 2.76 -35.69
N TRP A 18 -1.67 3.64 -36.23
CA TRP A 18 -1.90 5.08 -36.18
C TRP A 18 -1.39 5.75 -37.45
N GLN A 19 -2.04 6.84 -37.84
CA GLN A 19 -1.72 7.58 -39.06
C GLN A 19 -0.68 8.68 -38.80
N ALA A 20 0.16 8.91 -39.80
CA ALA A 20 1.07 10.05 -39.85
C ALA A 20 1.38 10.43 -41.31
N VAL A 21 2.11 11.54 -41.48
CA VAL A 21 2.69 11.93 -42.76
C VAL A 21 4.18 11.58 -42.71
N THR A 22 4.66 10.83 -43.70
CA THR A 22 6.01 10.27 -43.71
C THR A 22 6.79 10.55 -44.97
N TYR A 23 8.10 10.69 -44.83
CA TYR A 23 9.06 10.86 -45.92
C TYR A 23 10.14 9.79 -45.78
N ILE A 24 10.21 8.87 -46.73
CA ILE A 24 11.17 7.76 -46.72
C ILE A 24 12.28 8.08 -47.73
N ALA A 25 13.50 8.28 -47.23
CA ALA A 25 14.68 8.50 -48.03
C ALA A 25 15.48 7.20 -48.17
N ASN A 26 15.31 6.52 -49.31
CA ASN A 26 16.08 5.34 -49.65
C ASN A 26 16.76 5.53 -51.02
N PRO A 27 18.06 5.88 -51.06
CA PRO A 27 18.79 6.07 -52.31
C PRO A 27 19.31 4.75 -52.91
N GLY A 28 19.11 3.61 -52.25
CA GLY A 28 19.65 2.32 -52.68
C GLY A 28 21.12 2.11 -52.31
N THR A 29 21.67 2.88 -51.37
CA THR A 29 23.04 2.70 -50.87
C THR A 29 23.13 1.39 -50.11
N ALA A 30 24.08 0.52 -50.49
CA ALA A 30 24.24 -0.80 -49.87
C ALA A 30 24.56 -0.69 -48.36
N SER A 31 23.79 -1.39 -47.53
CA SER A 31 24.00 -1.46 -46.09
C SER A 31 25.29 -2.24 -45.78
N THR A 32 26.12 -1.74 -44.87
CA THR A 32 27.36 -2.43 -44.45
C THR A 32 27.51 -2.35 -42.94
N TRP A 33 27.54 -3.50 -42.27
CA TRP A 33 27.71 -3.56 -40.82
C TRP A 33 28.99 -2.86 -40.36
N GLY A 34 28.89 -2.02 -39.33
CA GLY A 34 30.00 -1.22 -38.81
C GLY A 34 30.37 0.01 -39.66
N LYS A 35 29.68 0.27 -40.77
CA LYS A 35 29.73 1.56 -41.47
C LYS A 35 28.48 2.35 -41.14
N TYR A 36 28.64 3.35 -40.28
CA TYR A 36 27.62 4.35 -40.04
C TYR A 36 27.54 5.26 -41.25
N SER A 37 26.58 5.02 -42.14
CA SER A 37 26.33 5.90 -43.27
C SER A 37 25.76 7.22 -42.75
N ASN A 38 26.18 8.34 -43.34
CA ASN A 38 25.52 9.61 -43.06
C ASN A 38 24.05 9.53 -43.49
N VAL A 39 23.20 10.35 -42.90
CA VAL A 39 21.80 10.58 -43.33
C VAL A 39 21.72 10.62 -44.87
N GLN A 40 20.91 9.73 -45.42
CA GLN A 40 20.75 9.46 -46.85
C GLN A 40 19.98 10.57 -47.58
N GLY A 41 19.11 11.27 -46.86
CA GLY A 41 18.40 12.44 -47.36
C GLY A 41 17.57 13.07 -46.25
N THR A 42 17.46 14.40 -46.29
CA THR A 42 16.65 15.18 -45.35
C THR A 42 15.52 15.87 -46.11
N PRO A 43 14.30 15.93 -45.55
CA PRO A 43 13.22 16.66 -46.21
C PRO A 43 13.59 18.14 -46.40
N PRO A 44 13.24 18.74 -47.55
CA PRO A 44 13.54 20.13 -47.82
C PRO A 44 12.79 21.06 -46.86
N VAL A 45 13.33 22.27 -46.66
CA VAL A 45 12.59 23.34 -45.97
C VAL A 45 11.33 23.71 -46.75
N ASP A 46 10.31 24.19 -46.04
CA ASP A 46 9.09 24.65 -46.68
C ASP A 46 9.24 26.05 -47.30
N THR A 47 8.17 26.57 -47.91
CA THR A 47 8.17 27.88 -48.56
C THR A 47 8.41 29.06 -47.61
N GLN A 48 8.29 28.83 -46.30
CA GLN A 48 8.58 29.82 -45.26
C GLN A 48 9.95 29.59 -44.62
N GLY A 49 10.74 28.64 -45.12
CA GLY A 49 12.07 28.31 -44.63
C GLY A 49 12.09 27.43 -43.38
N ARG A 50 10.95 26.83 -43.00
CA ARG A 50 10.83 25.98 -41.81
C ARG A 50 11.34 24.57 -42.09
N GLN A 51 11.94 23.94 -41.09
CA GLN A 51 12.44 22.57 -41.13
C GLN A 51 11.35 21.54 -40.84
N TRP A 52 11.57 20.30 -41.29
CA TRP A 52 10.61 19.19 -41.22
C TRP A 52 10.15 18.79 -39.81
N HIS A 53 10.85 19.20 -38.75
CA HIS A 53 10.45 18.93 -37.37
C HIS A 53 9.62 20.06 -36.75
N GLU A 54 9.60 21.25 -37.36
CA GLU A 54 8.88 22.41 -36.85
C GLU A 54 7.37 22.21 -36.93
N ARG A 55 6.64 22.66 -35.90
CA ARG A 55 5.18 22.44 -35.79
C ARG A 55 4.42 22.90 -37.03
N GLU A 56 4.72 24.09 -37.54
CA GLU A 56 3.99 24.68 -38.67
C GLU A 56 4.54 24.31 -40.05
N TYR A 57 5.56 23.45 -40.12
CA TYR A 57 6.11 22.98 -41.39
C TYR A 57 5.03 22.39 -42.29
N THR A 58 4.99 22.87 -43.53
CA THR A 58 4.13 22.31 -44.57
C THR A 58 4.94 21.36 -45.45
N PRO A 59 4.58 20.06 -45.52
CA PRO A 59 5.24 19.10 -46.40
C PRO A 59 5.44 19.61 -47.82
N THR A 60 6.69 19.71 -48.24
CA THR A 60 7.09 20.08 -49.61
C THR A 60 7.72 18.90 -50.34
N GLY A 61 7.49 18.81 -51.64
CA GLY A 61 8.14 17.80 -52.48
C GLY A 61 9.64 18.06 -52.62
N GLY A 62 10.44 16.99 -52.64
CA GLY A 62 11.89 17.04 -52.85
C GLY A 62 12.35 15.87 -53.71
N THR A 63 13.51 15.30 -53.36
CA THR A 63 14.00 14.03 -53.95
C THR A 63 13.03 12.89 -53.71
N TYR A 64 12.42 12.85 -52.51
CA TYR A 64 11.35 11.92 -52.16
C TYR A 64 10.05 12.70 -51.88
N GLN A 65 8.96 11.99 -51.62
CA GLN A 65 7.64 12.58 -51.39
C GLN A 65 7.16 12.30 -49.97
N TRP A 66 6.36 13.23 -49.45
CA TRP A 66 5.60 13.01 -48.24
C TRP A 66 4.31 12.26 -48.56
N GLU A 67 4.04 11.20 -47.81
CA GLU A 67 2.86 10.35 -48.00
C GLU A 67 2.09 10.20 -46.69
N VAL A 68 0.77 10.08 -46.77
CA VAL A 68 -0.04 9.69 -45.61
C VAL A 68 0.08 8.18 -45.45
N THR A 69 0.62 7.74 -44.32
CA THR A 69 0.93 6.33 -44.06
C THR A 69 0.43 5.92 -42.68
N LYS A 70 0.59 4.63 -42.35
CA LYS A 70 0.18 4.04 -41.07
C LYS A 70 1.33 3.29 -40.42
N ALA A 71 1.56 3.54 -39.13
CA ALA A 71 2.35 2.65 -38.29
C ALA A 71 1.63 1.29 -38.16
N PRO A 72 2.35 0.17 -37.99
CA PRO A 72 3.78 0.06 -37.70
C PRO A 72 4.69 0.45 -38.88
N TYR A 73 5.86 1.01 -38.60
CA TYR A 73 6.91 1.26 -39.60
C TYR A 73 8.00 0.21 -39.45
N TYR A 74 7.96 -0.82 -40.28
CA TYR A 74 8.85 -1.97 -40.17
C TYR A 74 9.25 -2.51 -41.56
N THR A 75 10.41 -3.15 -41.69
CA THR A 75 10.84 -3.72 -42.98
C THR A 75 10.00 -4.90 -43.45
N GLU A 76 9.40 -5.66 -42.53
CA GLU A 76 8.47 -6.72 -42.90
C GLU A 76 7.06 -6.16 -43.09
N GLY A 77 6.26 -6.80 -43.95
CA GLY A 77 4.88 -6.38 -44.24
C GLY A 77 3.92 -6.48 -43.05
N THR A 78 4.33 -7.12 -41.95
CA THR A 78 3.53 -7.26 -40.73
C THR A 78 4.36 -7.15 -39.46
N TYR A 79 3.82 -6.49 -38.44
CA TYR A 79 4.38 -6.38 -37.10
C TYR A 79 3.25 -6.42 -36.07
N ASN A 80 3.35 -7.26 -35.04
CA ASN A 80 2.27 -7.49 -34.06
C ASN A 80 0.88 -7.74 -34.69
N ASN A 81 0.82 -8.53 -35.76
CA ASN A 81 -0.39 -8.83 -36.55
C ASN A 81 -1.04 -7.61 -37.25
N LEU A 82 -0.35 -6.47 -37.33
CA LEU A 82 -0.77 -5.28 -38.06
C LEU A 82 0.00 -5.16 -39.38
N PRO A 83 -0.65 -4.68 -40.47
CA PRO A 83 0.03 -4.38 -41.72
C PRO A 83 0.96 -3.17 -41.56
N CYS A 84 2.19 -3.28 -42.02
CA CYS A 84 3.19 -2.22 -41.88
C CYS A 84 3.23 -1.28 -43.09
N THR A 85 3.56 -0.01 -42.84
CA THR A 85 4.22 0.80 -43.87
C THR A 85 5.67 0.35 -43.97
N VAL A 86 5.99 -0.31 -45.08
CA VAL A 86 7.31 -0.90 -45.30
C VAL A 86 8.34 0.19 -45.59
N TRP A 87 9.43 0.19 -44.82
CA TRP A 87 10.59 1.04 -45.04
C TRP A 87 11.88 0.30 -44.68
N GLY A 88 13.01 0.80 -45.17
CA GLY A 88 14.30 0.12 -45.07
C GLY A 88 14.36 -1.19 -45.85
N SER A 89 15.53 -1.81 -45.85
CA SER A 89 15.71 -3.17 -46.35
C SER A 89 16.96 -3.79 -45.77
N SER A 90 17.02 -5.12 -45.71
CA SER A 90 18.20 -5.87 -45.26
C SER A 90 19.48 -5.63 -46.07
N SER A 91 19.40 -4.86 -47.16
CA SER A 91 20.51 -4.63 -48.09
C SER A 91 20.83 -3.16 -48.34
N THR A 92 20.06 -2.22 -47.78
CA THR A 92 20.21 -0.78 -48.04
C THR A 92 20.02 0.05 -46.78
N THR A 93 20.86 1.07 -46.59
CA THR A 93 20.61 2.12 -45.58
C THR A 93 19.47 3.04 -46.04
N SER A 94 18.69 3.55 -45.09
CA SER A 94 17.59 4.48 -45.35
C SER A 94 17.26 5.33 -44.13
N ASP A 95 16.57 6.44 -44.36
CA ASP A 95 15.99 7.27 -43.32
C ASP A 95 14.46 7.32 -43.47
N ILE A 96 13.76 7.32 -42.35
CA ILE A 96 12.35 7.66 -42.29
C ILE A 96 12.16 8.90 -41.43
N TYR A 97 11.34 9.81 -41.92
CA TYR A 97 10.87 10.98 -41.19
C TYR A 97 9.38 10.86 -41.04
N ILE A 98 8.87 11.03 -39.82
CA ILE A 98 7.46 10.84 -39.49
C ILE A 98 6.98 12.10 -38.77
N ARG A 99 5.82 12.62 -39.19
CA ARG A 99 5.11 13.73 -38.53
C ARG A 99 3.71 13.27 -38.15
N ARG A 100 3.42 13.32 -36.85
CA ARG A 100 2.12 12.94 -36.29
C ARG A 100 1.48 14.12 -35.58
N SER A 101 0.29 14.49 -36.04
CA SER A 101 -0.52 15.55 -35.44
C SER A 101 -1.59 15.00 -34.50
N PHE A 102 -1.88 15.72 -33.43
CA PHE A 102 -2.93 15.38 -32.45
C PHE A 102 -3.32 16.61 -31.62
N THR A 103 -4.45 16.54 -30.92
CA THR A 103 -4.93 17.60 -30.01
C THR A 103 -5.04 17.05 -28.58
N LEU A 104 -4.89 17.94 -27.61
CA LEU A 104 -4.94 17.62 -26.17
C LEU A 104 -5.69 18.74 -25.43
N ASP A 105 -6.68 18.36 -24.62
CA ASP A 105 -7.41 19.30 -23.77
C ASP A 105 -6.78 19.47 -22.39
N LYS A 106 -6.00 18.46 -21.93
CA LYS A 106 -5.25 18.46 -20.67
C LYS A 106 -4.36 17.23 -20.56
N ILE A 107 -3.37 17.29 -19.67
CA ILE A 107 -2.55 16.15 -19.23
C ILE A 107 -2.95 15.85 -17.77
N ASN A 108 -3.46 14.64 -17.50
CA ASN A 108 -3.92 14.23 -16.16
C ASN A 108 -2.95 13.27 -15.44
N CYS A 109 -1.64 13.45 -15.61
CA CYS A 109 -0.61 12.56 -15.07
C CYS A 109 0.64 13.33 -14.60
N SER A 110 1.41 12.84 -13.61
CA SER A 110 2.66 13.53 -13.18
C SER A 110 3.82 13.30 -14.12
N ARG A 111 3.80 12.15 -14.79
CA ARG A 111 4.93 11.66 -15.56
C ARG A 111 4.43 11.31 -16.93
N VAL A 112 4.97 12.01 -17.91
CA VAL A 112 4.74 11.73 -19.33
C VAL A 112 5.97 11.00 -19.84
N TYR A 113 5.75 9.80 -20.36
CA TYR A 113 6.76 9.02 -21.04
C TYR A 113 6.55 9.13 -22.55
N MET A 114 7.64 9.21 -23.29
CA MET A 114 7.63 9.12 -24.75
C MET A 114 8.20 7.77 -25.17
N ALA A 115 7.42 6.98 -25.90
CA ALA A 115 7.96 5.81 -26.59
C ALA A 115 8.80 6.29 -27.77
N VAL A 116 10.01 5.76 -27.89
CA VAL A 116 11.03 6.20 -28.85
C VAL A 116 11.60 5.01 -29.61
N GLY A 117 10.72 4.15 -30.14
CA GLY A 117 11.14 2.95 -30.88
C GLY A 117 11.97 3.32 -32.11
N HIS A 118 13.18 2.78 -32.20
CA HIS A 118 14.16 3.16 -33.22
C HIS A 118 14.95 1.97 -33.75
N ASP A 119 15.72 2.24 -34.81
CA ASP A 119 16.62 1.28 -35.44
C ASP A 119 18.09 1.61 -35.13
N ASP A 120 19.01 0.84 -35.70
CA ASP A 120 20.45 0.81 -35.43
C ASP A 120 21.26 2.05 -35.85
N GLY A 121 20.60 3.19 -36.08
CA GLY A 121 21.18 4.48 -36.40
C GLY A 121 20.72 5.62 -35.51
N GLU A 122 21.49 6.72 -35.54
CA GLU A 122 21.19 7.93 -34.79
C GLU A 122 19.80 8.44 -35.18
N SER A 123 18.90 8.47 -34.20
CA SER A 123 17.51 8.86 -34.39
C SER A 123 17.17 10.04 -33.48
N GLN A 124 16.25 10.88 -33.92
CA GLN A 124 15.92 12.14 -33.25
C GLN A 124 14.41 12.28 -33.08
N PHE A 125 13.98 12.72 -31.90
CA PHE A 125 12.57 12.87 -31.55
C PHE A 125 12.29 14.30 -31.09
N TYR A 126 11.20 14.87 -31.61
CA TYR A 126 10.84 16.27 -31.43
C TYR A 126 9.39 16.41 -30.96
N ILE A 127 9.15 17.41 -30.10
CA ILE A 127 7.81 17.87 -29.73
C ILE A 127 7.70 19.33 -30.16
N ASN A 128 6.74 19.63 -31.04
CA ASN A 128 6.45 20.97 -31.55
C ASN A 128 7.69 21.73 -32.06
N GLY A 129 8.64 21.03 -32.70
CA GLY A 129 9.87 21.60 -33.25
C GLY A 129 11.06 21.67 -32.30
N THR A 130 10.90 21.27 -31.04
CA THR A 130 12.00 21.19 -30.09
C THR A 130 12.50 19.76 -29.97
N LEU A 131 13.80 19.53 -30.12
CA LEU A 131 14.44 18.23 -29.93
C LEU A 131 14.32 17.82 -28.46
N VAL A 132 13.75 16.65 -28.20
CA VAL A 132 13.58 16.11 -26.83
C VAL A 132 14.42 14.88 -26.56
N HIS A 133 14.84 14.14 -27.60
CA HIS A 133 15.64 12.95 -27.43
C HIS A 133 16.45 12.60 -28.68
N GLU A 134 17.63 12.01 -28.45
CA GLU A 134 18.47 11.38 -29.46
C GLU A 134 18.83 9.98 -28.98
N THR A 135 18.77 9.00 -29.88
CA THR A 135 19.03 7.60 -29.55
C THR A 135 20.48 7.21 -29.88
N GLY A 136 20.87 6.03 -29.39
CA GLY A 136 22.16 5.40 -29.70
C GLY A 136 22.26 4.82 -31.11
N LYS A 137 23.22 3.91 -31.29
CA LYS A 137 23.50 3.18 -32.55
C LYS A 137 23.15 1.71 -32.41
N ASP A 138 22.00 1.46 -31.83
CA ASP A 138 21.45 0.16 -31.49
C ASP A 138 19.98 0.12 -31.88
N TRP A 139 19.43 -1.08 -32.07
CA TRP A 139 18.03 -1.27 -32.38
C TRP A 139 17.25 -1.53 -31.07
N ASN A 140 16.16 -0.79 -30.85
CA ASN A 140 15.32 -0.98 -29.67
C ASN A 140 13.86 -0.63 -29.95
N GLU A 141 13.02 -1.67 -30.06
CA GLU A 141 11.58 -1.51 -30.29
C GLU A 141 10.79 -1.06 -29.05
N SER A 142 11.35 -1.29 -27.85
CA SER A 142 10.66 -1.10 -26.59
C SER A 142 11.07 0.18 -25.85
N GLU A 143 11.97 0.98 -26.43
CA GLU A 143 12.55 2.12 -25.73
C GLU A 143 11.50 3.19 -25.39
N TYR A 144 11.69 3.79 -24.23
CA TYR A 144 10.94 4.95 -23.80
C TYR A 144 11.78 5.83 -22.88
N ILE A 145 11.45 7.11 -22.87
CA ILE A 145 12.06 8.10 -21.97
C ILE A 145 11.01 8.76 -21.09
N LEU A 146 11.41 9.19 -19.90
CA LEU A 146 10.63 10.11 -19.08
C LEU A 146 10.89 11.54 -19.56
N LEU A 147 9.84 12.26 -19.98
CA LEU A 147 9.95 13.68 -20.31
C LEU A 147 10.13 14.50 -19.02
N ASN A 148 11.05 15.47 -19.06
CA ASN A 148 11.19 16.44 -17.98
C ASN A 148 10.12 17.55 -18.07
N ALA A 149 10.02 18.41 -17.06
CA ALA A 149 8.98 19.43 -16.99
C ALA A 149 9.01 20.42 -18.17
N GLU A 150 10.19 20.80 -18.65
CA GLU A 150 10.35 21.70 -19.80
C GLU A 150 9.87 21.02 -21.10
N GLN A 151 10.17 19.74 -21.27
CA GLN A 151 9.73 18.95 -22.42
C GLN A 151 8.21 18.70 -22.41
N VAL A 152 7.62 18.46 -21.24
CA VAL A 152 6.16 18.36 -21.10
C VAL A 152 5.47 19.68 -21.43
N ALA A 153 6.06 20.82 -21.03
CA ALA A 153 5.53 22.15 -21.30
C ALA A 153 5.52 22.53 -22.80
N LEU A 154 6.22 21.78 -23.66
CA LEU A 154 6.13 21.94 -25.11
C LEU A 154 4.76 21.51 -25.67
N LEU A 155 4.03 20.63 -24.97
CA LEU A 155 2.73 20.15 -25.38
C LEU A 155 1.65 21.22 -25.12
N HIS A 156 0.89 21.55 -26.15
CA HIS A 156 -0.33 22.34 -26.03
C HIS A 156 -1.44 21.52 -25.40
N THR A 157 -2.02 22.04 -24.31
CA THR A 157 -3.12 21.41 -23.55
C THR A 157 -4.39 22.25 -23.59
N ASP A 158 -4.56 23.06 -24.63
CA ASP A 158 -5.69 23.98 -24.82
C ASP A 158 -6.48 23.68 -26.11
N GLY A 159 -6.39 22.43 -26.58
CA GLY A 159 -7.01 21.97 -27.82
C GLY A 159 -6.26 22.39 -29.09
N ARG A 160 -5.19 23.20 -29.01
CA ARG A 160 -4.33 23.47 -30.17
C ARG A 160 -3.63 22.19 -30.63
N GLU A 161 -3.36 22.13 -31.94
CA GLU A 161 -2.62 21.03 -32.53
C GLU A 161 -1.19 20.96 -31.97
N ASN A 162 -0.78 19.73 -31.66
CA ASN A 162 0.57 19.30 -31.36
C ASN A 162 1.11 18.47 -32.52
N VAL A 163 2.42 18.55 -32.74
CA VAL A 163 3.16 17.71 -33.69
C VAL A 163 4.28 16.99 -32.95
N ILE A 164 4.26 15.66 -33.02
CA ILE A 164 5.46 14.85 -32.78
C ILE A 164 6.12 14.59 -34.12
N ALA A 165 7.41 14.91 -34.21
CA ALA A 165 8.22 14.60 -35.37
C ALA A 165 9.38 13.69 -34.96
N LEU A 166 9.68 12.68 -35.76
CA LEU A 166 10.82 11.81 -35.53
C LEU A 166 11.56 11.50 -36.83
N HIS A 167 12.86 11.36 -36.71
CA HIS A 167 13.77 10.84 -37.73
C HIS A 167 14.38 9.57 -37.18
N VAL A 168 14.31 8.49 -37.95
CA VAL A 168 14.98 7.22 -37.62
C VAL A 168 15.88 6.83 -38.78
N HIS A 169 17.13 6.52 -38.46
CA HIS A 169 18.13 6.06 -39.41
C HIS A 169 18.34 4.55 -39.28
N ASN A 170 18.36 3.85 -40.41
CA ASN A 170 18.79 2.46 -40.53
C ASN A 170 20.18 2.42 -41.19
N ASN A 171 21.18 1.92 -40.47
CA ASN A 171 22.52 1.66 -40.98
C ASN A 171 22.61 0.29 -41.66
N TYR A 172 22.09 -0.74 -41.01
CA TYR A 172 22.21 -2.12 -41.45
C TYR A 172 21.04 -3.01 -41.03
N GLY A 173 20.46 -3.73 -42.01
CA GLY A 173 19.39 -4.68 -41.73
C GLY A 173 18.00 -4.06 -41.92
N GLY A 174 17.00 -4.57 -41.22
CA GLY A 174 15.63 -4.07 -41.35
C GLY A 174 15.38 -2.85 -40.45
N GLY A 175 14.57 -1.91 -40.94
CA GLY A 175 14.10 -0.69 -40.26
C GLY A 175 12.98 -0.95 -39.26
N TYR A 176 13.02 -0.25 -38.12
CA TYR A 176 11.92 -0.11 -37.15
C TYR A 176 11.79 1.33 -36.67
N ALA A 177 10.57 1.88 -36.66
CA ALA A 177 10.30 3.20 -36.08
C ALA A 177 8.92 3.23 -35.43
N ASP A 178 8.82 3.79 -34.22
CA ASP A 178 7.55 3.97 -33.51
C ASP A 178 7.62 5.17 -32.55
N CYS A 179 6.46 5.75 -32.25
CA CYS A 179 6.37 6.81 -31.24
C CYS A 179 5.00 6.86 -30.56
N GLY A 180 4.98 7.33 -29.32
CA GLY A 180 3.75 7.56 -28.56
C GLY A 180 4.02 8.29 -27.25
N LEU A 181 2.95 8.72 -26.59
CA LEU A 181 2.98 9.38 -25.29
C LEU A 181 2.10 8.62 -24.29
N TYR A 182 2.63 8.41 -23.09
CA TYR A 182 1.98 7.64 -22.05
C TYR A 182 2.10 8.36 -20.70
N GLY A 183 1.02 8.39 -19.94
CA GLY A 183 1.01 8.89 -18.58
C GLY A 183 1.24 7.76 -17.57
N ALA A 184 2.06 8.03 -16.55
CA ALA A 184 1.96 7.35 -15.27
C ALA A 184 1.25 8.28 -14.26
N PRO A 185 0.36 7.74 -13.40
CA PRO A 185 -0.44 8.54 -12.49
C PRO A 185 0.43 9.41 -11.58
N TYR A 186 -0.14 10.54 -11.15
CA TYR A 186 0.55 11.51 -10.30
C TYR A 186 0.90 10.93 -8.92
N GLU A 187 2.14 10.46 -8.77
CA GLU A 187 2.67 10.03 -7.47
C GLU A 187 3.87 10.88 -7.02
N ASP A 188 3.58 12.15 -6.69
CA ASP A 188 4.54 13.01 -6.01
C ASP A 188 4.64 12.62 -4.53
N LYS A 189 5.67 11.83 -4.22
CA LYS A 189 5.96 11.39 -2.85
C LYS A 189 6.29 12.58 -1.93
N GLU A 190 6.72 13.74 -2.45
CA GLU A 190 6.92 14.93 -1.61
C GLU A 190 5.60 15.54 -1.13
N LEU A 191 4.54 15.45 -1.94
CA LEU A 191 3.19 15.88 -1.56
C LEU A 191 2.40 14.80 -0.81
N GLY A 192 3.00 13.62 -0.61
CA GLY A 192 2.41 12.51 0.12
C GLY A 192 1.76 11.45 -0.74
N SER A 193 1.83 11.49 -2.07
CA SER A 193 1.27 10.37 -2.85
C SER A 193 2.02 9.06 -2.54
N LEU A 194 1.25 8.00 -2.27
CA LEU A 194 1.73 6.67 -1.94
C LEU A 194 1.16 5.65 -2.93
N PRO A 195 2.01 4.84 -3.61
CA PRO A 195 1.54 3.78 -4.48
C PRO A 195 0.79 2.71 -3.71
N MET A 196 -0.18 2.07 -4.36
CA MET A 196 -0.65 0.74 -3.93
C MET A 196 0.51 -0.26 -4.11
N GLY A 197 0.61 -1.26 -3.23
CA GLY A 197 1.60 -2.34 -3.31
C GLY A 197 1.55 -3.12 -4.62
N PHE A 198 0.36 -3.31 -5.21
CA PHE A 198 0.23 -3.92 -6.54
C PHE A 198 0.70 -3.03 -7.70
N VAL A 199 1.07 -1.77 -7.45
CA VAL A 199 1.68 -0.85 -8.44
C VAL A 199 3.19 -0.75 -8.21
N GLU A 200 3.59 -0.43 -6.98
CA GLU A 200 4.97 -0.36 -6.54
C GLU A 200 5.07 -0.97 -5.14
N ASN A 201 5.94 -1.97 -4.97
CA ASN A 201 6.14 -2.65 -3.70
C ASN A 201 6.48 -1.63 -2.60
N TRP A 202 5.83 -1.75 -1.44
CA TRP A 202 6.16 -0.99 -0.23
C TRP A 202 6.23 -1.93 0.98
N THR A 203 6.88 -1.49 2.05
CA THR A 203 7.09 -2.29 3.26
C THR A 203 6.21 -1.78 4.39
N ALA A 204 5.43 -2.68 5.00
CA ALA A 204 4.66 -2.41 6.19
C ALA A 204 5.39 -2.90 7.45
N ARG A 205 5.10 -2.27 8.59
CA ARG A 205 5.25 -2.93 9.90
C ARG A 205 3.92 -3.61 10.22
N LEU A 206 3.95 -4.90 10.53
CA LEU A 206 2.72 -5.63 10.83
C LEU A 206 2.83 -6.49 12.07
N LEU A 207 1.67 -6.76 12.64
CA LEU A 207 1.47 -7.67 13.74
C LEU A 207 0.25 -8.53 13.42
N PHE A 208 0.32 -9.81 13.76
CA PHE A 208 -0.64 -10.80 13.32
C PHE A 208 -1.05 -11.74 14.45
N ASN A 209 -2.35 -12.01 14.55
CA ASN A 209 -2.92 -13.05 15.40
C ASN A 209 -3.53 -14.18 14.54
N PRO A 210 -2.92 -15.40 14.50
CA PRO A 210 -3.42 -16.54 13.71
C PRO A 210 -4.66 -17.22 14.25
N GLU A 211 -5.04 -16.97 15.49
CA GLU A 211 -6.12 -17.72 16.16
C GLU A 211 -7.39 -16.90 16.34
N GLY A 212 -7.37 -15.65 15.90
CA GLY A 212 -8.51 -14.74 15.97
C GLY A 212 -8.87 -14.33 17.40
N GLY A 213 -9.79 -13.37 17.50
CA GLY A 213 -10.50 -13.00 18.71
C GLY A 213 -10.96 -14.16 19.55
N TYR A 214 -10.22 -14.52 20.61
CA TYR A 214 -10.79 -15.33 21.69
C TYR A 214 -11.78 -14.46 22.48
N ASN A 215 -13.05 -14.46 22.06
CA ASN A 215 -14.17 -13.86 22.80
C ASN A 215 -14.76 -14.81 23.86
N GLY A 216 -13.98 -15.78 24.35
CA GLY A 216 -14.49 -16.83 25.23
C GLY A 216 -15.32 -17.92 24.52
N GLN A 217 -15.51 -17.86 23.20
CA GLN A 217 -16.22 -18.88 22.42
C GLN A 217 -15.26 -19.56 21.45
N TYR A 218 -14.96 -20.83 21.69
CA TYR A 218 -14.34 -21.66 20.66
C TYR A 218 -15.39 -21.91 19.59
N ASN A 219 -15.07 -21.59 18.33
CA ASN A 219 -15.82 -22.06 17.16
C ASN A 219 -17.33 -21.81 17.24
N ASN A 220 -17.75 -20.59 17.58
CA ASN A 220 -19.15 -20.27 17.35
C ASN A 220 -19.33 -19.88 15.88
N VAL A 221 -19.47 -20.91 15.03
CA VAL A 221 -19.99 -20.79 13.66
C VAL A 221 -21.39 -20.17 13.62
N GLU A 222 -22.03 -19.95 14.78
CA GLU A 222 -23.40 -19.44 14.91
C GLU A 222 -23.51 -18.06 15.56
N SER A 223 -22.43 -17.38 16.00
CA SER A 223 -22.52 -16.00 16.49
C SER A 223 -21.87 -15.00 15.56
N GLU A 224 -22.70 -14.19 14.90
CA GLU A 224 -22.36 -12.96 14.18
C GLU A 224 -21.79 -11.85 15.11
N THR A 225 -21.28 -12.17 16.30
CA THR A 225 -20.87 -11.18 17.29
C THR A 225 -19.35 -10.95 17.28
N HIS A 226 -19.02 -9.93 16.50
CA HIS A 226 -17.79 -9.18 16.33
C HIS A 226 -17.23 -8.61 17.66
N GLY A 227 -16.51 -9.44 18.41
CA GLY A 227 -15.66 -8.96 19.50
C GLY A 227 -14.34 -8.45 18.93
N TRP A 228 -14.25 -7.16 18.63
CA TRP A 228 -13.02 -6.53 18.15
C TRP A 228 -11.84 -6.86 19.07
N GLU A 229 -10.78 -7.45 18.53
CA GLU A 229 -9.55 -7.62 19.29
C GLU A 229 -8.91 -6.26 19.52
N ARG A 230 -8.56 -6.03 20.77
CA ARG A 230 -7.90 -4.82 21.22
C ARG A 230 -6.43 -5.11 21.31
N LEU A 231 -5.61 -4.20 20.80
CA LEU A 231 -4.20 -4.22 21.09
C LEU A 231 -4.00 -3.68 22.51
N TYR A 232 -3.49 -4.51 23.39
CA TYR A 232 -3.14 -4.10 24.74
C TYR A 232 -1.65 -3.80 24.77
N GLU A 233 -1.28 -2.53 24.72
CA GLU A 233 0.09 -2.13 25.00
C GLU A 233 0.29 -2.02 26.50
N ALA A 234 1.37 -2.62 26.98
CA ALA A 234 1.67 -2.69 28.40
C ALA A 234 3.08 -2.15 28.66
N LYS A 235 3.29 -1.54 29.82
CA LYS A 235 4.53 -0.88 30.21
C LYS A 235 5.35 -1.78 31.13
N SER A 236 6.63 -1.48 31.28
CA SER A 236 7.59 -2.29 32.05
C SER A 236 7.24 -2.42 33.55
N GLY A 237 6.30 -1.60 34.05
CA GLY A 237 5.78 -1.64 35.41
C GLY A 237 4.43 -2.33 35.58
N ASP A 238 3.87 -2.92 34.52
CA ASP A 238 2.51 -3.44 34.56
C ASP A 238 2.39 -4.69 35.43
N VAL A 239 1.19 -4.83 36.02
CA VAL A 239 0.81 -5.95 36.89
C VAL A 239 -0.44 -6.57 36.30
N TYR A 240 -0.30 -7.80 35.80
CA TYR A 240 -1.40 -8.56 35.24
C TYR A 240 -2.07 -9.36 36.34
N THR A 241 -3.38 -9.18 36.51
CA THR A 241 -4.17 -9.88 37.52
C THR A 241 -5.10 -10.88 36.88
N ILE A 242 -5.07 -12.11 37.35
CA ILE A 242 -5.87 -13.23 36.85
C ILE A 242 -6.68 -13.76 38.00
N SER A 243 -8.01 -13.76 37.86
CA SER A 243 -8.92 -14.28 38.87
C SER A 243 -9.54 -15.59 38.37
N LEU A 244 -9.20 -16.69 39.03
CA LEU A 244 -9.75 -18.01 38.81
C LEU A 244 -10.93 -18.21 39.77
N PRO A 245 -12.19 -18.24 39.29
CA PRO A 245 -13.34 -18.25 40.20
C PRO A 245 -13.56 -19.61 40.88
N THR A 246 -13.10 -20.70 40.27
CA THR A 246 -13.12 -22.05 40.86
C THR A 246 -11.74 -22.71 40.76
N ALA A 247 -11.50 -23.74 41.58
CA ALA A 247 -10.26 -24.50 41.60
C ALA A 247 -9.86 -25.02 40.21
N ALA A 248 -8.59 -24.92 39.85
CA ALA A 248 -7.98 -25.49 38.65
C ALA A 248 -7.16 -26.73 39.04
N LEU A 249 -7.82 -27.87 39.23
CA LEU A 249 -7.22 -29.05 39.86
C LEU A 249 -5.97 -29.63 39.14
N THR A 250 -5.77 -29.29 37.86
CA THR A 250 -4.57 -29.66 37.10
C THR A 250 -3.98 -28.46 36.36
N ALA A 251 -2.71 -28.56 35.97
CA ALA A 251 -2.01 -27.51 35.22
C ALA A 251 -2.67 -27.22 33.85
N GLU A 252 -3.38 -28.20 33.27
CA GLU A 252 -4.12 -28.01 32.02
C GLU A 252 -5.40 -27.19 32.21
N ASN A 253 -5.94 -27.12 33.43
CA ASN A 253 -7.22 -26.43 33.69
C ASN A 253 -7.08 -24.91 33.75
N ALA A 254 -5.89 -24.35 33.91
CA ALA A 254 -5.64 -22.91 33.96
C ALA A 254 -4.32 -22.57 33.27
N ARG A 255 -4.39 -22.16 32.01
CA ARG A 255 -3.24 -21.83 31.16
C ARG A 255 -3.34 -20.39 30.67
N VAL A 256 -2.26 -19.64 30.81
CA VAL A 256 -2.16 -18.22 30.47
C VAL A 256 -0.99 -18.07 29.52
N GLN A 257 -1.19 -17.39 28.40
CA GLN A 257 -0.15 -17.16 27.40
C GLN A 257 -0.05 -15.67 27.12
N PHE A 258 1.16 -15.13 27.16
CA PHE A 258 1.49 -13.80 26.68
C PHE A 258 2.34 -13.94 25.42
N ARG A 259 1.75 -13.69 24.24
CA ARG A 259 2.44 -13.80 22.95
C ARG A 259 3.01 -12.45 22.53
N THR A 260 4.16 -12.49 21.88
CA THR A 260 4.91 -11.30 21.46
C THR A 260 5.59 -11.49 20.11
N PRO A 261 5.89 -10.39 19.39
CA PRO A 261 6.71 -10.42 18.19
C PRO A 261 8.22 -10.54 18.50
N ILE A 262 8.62 -10.72 19.76
CA ILE A 262 10.04 -10.77 20.15
C ILE A 262 10.68 -12.02 19.55
N SER A 263 11.73 -11.82 18.76
CA SER A 263 12.56 -12.90 18.24
C SER A 263 13.75 -13.19 19.16
N LEU A 264 14.10 -14.47 19.33
CA LEU A 264 15.23 -14.96 20.12
C LEU A 264 16.21 -15.73 19.23
N LEU A 265 17.15 -14.97 18.66
CA LEU A 265 18.11 -15.40 17.65
C LEU A 265 19.10 -16.47 18.16
N PRO A 266 19.55 -17.39 17.29
CA PRO A 266 20.62 -18.34 17.60
C PRO A 266 21.93 -17.66 18.05
N GLY A 267 22.63 -18.28 19.00
CA GLY A 267 23.95 -17.82 19.47
C GLY A 267 23.92 -16.60 20.39
N HIS A 268 22.78 -15.91 20.51
CA HIS A 268 22.55 -14.91 21.54
C HIS A 268 22.25 -15.57 22.89
N LYS A 269 22.47 -14.82 23.97
CA LYS A 269 22.25 -15.27 25.35
C LYS A 269 21.19 -14.40 26.00
N TYR A 270 20.19 -15.04 26.60
CA TYR A 270 19.05 -14.35 27.18
C TYR A 270 18.93 -14.58 28.67
N GLN A 271 18.43 -13.55 29.35
CA GLN A 271 17.91 -13.65 30.70
C GLN A 271 16.40 -13.40 30.67
N VAL A 272 15.62 -14.28 31.30
CA VAL A 272 14.21 -14.07 31.56
C VAL A 272 13.97 -13.91 33.05
N ARG A 273 13.09 -12.95 33.41
CA ARG A 273 12.64 -12.71 34.77
C ARG A 273 11.14 -12.47 34.79
N VAL A 274 10.45 -13.04 35.78
CA VAL A 274 9.06 -12.73 36.12
C VAL A 274 8.84 -12.89 37.62
N VAL A 275 7.94 -12.09 38.19
CA VAL A 275 7.48 -12.19 39.58
C VAL A 275 6.02 -12.61 39.61
N LEU A 276 5.70 -13.62 40.41
CA LEU A 276 4.38 -14.18 40.61
C LEU A 276 3.96 -14.05 42.07
N THR A 277 2.72 -13.67 42.32
CA THR A 277 2.15 -13.62 43.68
C THR A 277 0.71 -14.10 43.62
N ALA A 278 0.28 -14.92 44.57
CA ALA A 278 -1.10 -15.40 44.66
C ALA A 278 -1.72 -15.12 46.04
N ASP A 279 -3.03 -14.97 46.11
CA ASP A 279 -3.77 -14.81 47.38
C ASP A 279 -4.01 -16.14 48.12
N HIS A 280 -3.78 -17.26 47.46
CA HIS A 280 -3.83 -18.62 48.00
C HIS A 280 -2.55 -19.38 47.68
N ASP A 281 -2.33 -20.50 48.37
CA ASP A 281 -1.27 -21.44 48.01
C ASP A 281 -1.56 -22.08 46.64
N VAL A 282 -0.61 -21.97 45.71
CA VAL A 282 -0.71 -22.53 44.36
C VAL A 282 0.53 -23.41 44.12
N PRO A 283 0.49 -24.71 44.48
CA PRO A 283 1.61 -25.60 44.28
C PRO A 283 1.71 -26.05 42.81
N GLY A 284 2.92 -26.19 42.29
CA GLY A 284 3.17 -26.75 40.95
C GLY A 284 2.86 -25.80 39.80
N VAL A 285 3.02 -24.50 40.01
CA VAL A 285 2.96 -23.50 38.92
C VAL A 285 4.04 -23.81 37.90
N GLN A 286 3.66 -23.83 36.62
CA GLN A 286 4.58 -24.09 35.52
C GLN A 286 4.77 -22.83 34.68
N PHE A 287 5.99 -22.62 34.21
CA PHE A 287 6.38 -21.56 33.30
C PHE A 287 7.08 -22.15 32.07
N ALA A 288 6.82 -21.59 30.90
CA ALA A 288 7.57 -21.86 29.69
C ALA A 288 7.79 -20.60 28.84
N LEU A 289 8.93 -20.53 28.16
CA LEU A 289 9.24 -19.54 27.12
C LEU A 289 9.42 -20.30 25.79
N ASN A 290 8.41 -20.23 24.94
CA ASN A 290 8.31 -21.00 23.69
C ASN A 290 8.12 -20.10 22.48
N GLN A 291 8.19 -20.67 21.27
CA GLN A 291 7.60 -20.04 20.10
C GLN A 291 6.07 -20.00 20.22
N SER A 292 5.46 -18.95 19.68
CA SER A 292 4.02 -18.70 19.85
C SER A 292 3.15 -19.80 19.26
N ASP A 293 3.52 -20.32 18.08
CA ASP A 293 2.78 -21.29 17.28
C ASP A 293 3.34 -22.73 17.36
N ASN A 294 4.45 -22.94 18.07
CA ASN A 294 5.07 -24.26 18.18
C ASN A 294 5.70 -24.47 19.56
N ASP A 295 5.01 -25.22 20.42
CA ASP A 295 5.44 -25.50 21.79
C ASP A 295 6.66 -26.45 21.87
N ASP A 296 7.01 -27.15 20.78
CA ASP A 296 8.24 -27.97 20.70
C ASP A 296 9.49 -27.09 20.55
N VAL A 297 9.33 -25.85 20.06
CA VAL A 297 10.40 -24.85 20.03
C VAL A 297 10.39 -24.08 21.35
N CYS A 298 11.02 -24.67 22.37
CA CYS A 298 11.05 -24.17 23.74
C CYS A 298 12.47 -23.75 24.16
N LEU A 299 12.61 -22.52 24.68
CA LEU A 299 13.88 -22.02 25.20
C LEU A 299 14.07 -22.29 26.71
N ALA A 300 13.01 -22.23 27.50
CA ALA A 300 13.10 -22.39 28.95
C ALA A 300 11.81 -22.93 29.57
N LYS A 301 11.94 -23.74 30.63
CA LYS A 301 10.83 -24.19 31.48
C LYS A 301 11.23 -24.08 32.95
N ALA A 302 10.28 -23.76 33.82
CA ALA A 302 10.46 -23.75 35.26
C ALA A 302 9.19 -24.21 35.98
N THR A 303 9.34 -24.70 37.21
CA THR A 303 8.24 -25.02 38.12
C THR A 303 8.51 -24.38 39.47
N CYS A 304 7.49 -23.81 40.10
CA CYS A 304 7.57 -23.25 41.44
C CYS A 304 6.26 -23.46 42.21
N ASP A 305 6.32 -23.32 43.53
CA ASP A 305 5.14 -23.27 44.39
C ASP A 305 4.95 -21.82 44.83
N LEU A 306 3.71 -21.31 44.77
CA LEU A 306 3.38 -20.01 45.32
C LEU A 306 2.78 -20.19 46.72
N ALA A 307 3.40 -19.57 47.72
CA ALA A 307 2.80 -19.42 49.04
C ALA A 307 1.91 -18.17 49.08
N ALA A 308 0.75 -18.27 49.73
CA ALA A 308 -0.22 -17.18 49.81
C ALA A 308 0.43 -15.87 50.31
N GLY A 309 0.27 -14.79 49.52
CA GLY A 309 0.76 -13.45 49.82
C GLY A 309 2.26 -13.25 49.67
N GLN A 310 3.02 -14.22 49.15
CA GLN A 310 4.47 -14.11 48.95
C GLN A 310 4.84 -14.02 47.47
N ASP A 311 5.78 -13.11 47.16
CA ASP A 311 6.36 -12.99 45.81
C ASP A 311 7.31 -14.17 45.55
N GLU A 312 7.11 -14.85 44.43
CA GLU A 312 8.03 -15.84 43.88
C GLU A 312 8.64 -15.33 42.57
N SER A 313 9.96 -15.44 42.43
CA SER A 313 10.68 -14.93 41.26
C SER A 313 11.24 -16.07 40.42
N ILE A 314 10.78 -16.17 39.17
CA ILE A 314 11.41 -17.05 38.18
C ILE A 314 12.50 -16.24 37.48
N VAL A 315 13.76 -16.63 37.67
CA VAL A 315 14.92 -16.00 37.03
C VAL A 315 15.79 -17.06 36.38
N MET A 316 15.96 -16.99 35.06
CA MET A 316 16.84 -17.87 34.29
C MET A 316 17.76 -17.03 33.42
N SER A 317 19.05 -17.36 33.41
CA SER A 317 20.11 -16.59 32.71
C SER A 317 20.95 -17.48 31.83
N ASN A 318 21.67 -16.88 30.88
CA ASN A 318 22.54 -17.58 29.93
C ASN A 318 21.80 -18.59 29.03
N LEU A 319 20.49 -18.37 28.82
CA LEU A 319 19.66 -19.16 27.91
C LEU A 319 20.14 -18.95 26.48
N THR A 320 20.52 -20.03 25.79
CA THR A 320 21.01 -19.95 24.39
C THR A 320 19.84 -19.91 23.44
N GLY A 321 19.67 -18.84 22.65
CA GLY A 321 18.61 -18.76 21.65
C GLY A 321 18.62 -19.91 20.64
N THR A 322 17.44 -20.29 20.17
CA THR A 322 17.21 -21.46 19.30
C THR A 322 16.43 -21.13 18.03
N ASP A 323 16.42 -19.86 17.61
CA ASP A 323 15.63 -19.34 16.47
C ASP A 323 14.13 -19.28 16.71
N ILE A 324 13.73 -18.65 17.83
CA ILE A 324 12.31 -18.34 18.07
C ILE A 324 11.98 -17.07 17.32
N ASN A 325 11.06 -17.11 16.36
CA ASN A 325 10.69 -15.93 15.57
C ASN A 325 9.67 -15.03 16.29
N SER A 326 8.83 -15.61 17.14
CA SER A 326 7.83 -14.91 17.96
C SER A 326 7.67 -15.59 19.33
N ALA A 327 8.18 -14.97 20.39
CA ALA A 327 8.20 -15.57 21.71
C ALA A 327 6.84 -15.49 22.43
N LYS A 328 6.53 -16.54 23.21
CA LYS A 328 5.37 -16.66 24.09
C LYS A 328 5.80 -17.07 25.49
N LEU A 329 5.33 -16.34 26.50
CA LEU A 329 5.40 -16.75 27.90
C LEU A 329 4.13 -17.51 28.25
N GLU A 330 4.26 -18.79 28.59
CA GLU A 330 3.14 -19.61 29.04
C GLU A 330 3.26 -19.88 30.55
N PHE A 331 2.16 -19.70 31.26
CA PHE A 331 2.00 -20.03 32.67
C PHE A 331 0.87 -21.01 32.87
N ARG A 332 1.03 -21.93 33.82
CA ARG A 332 -0.03 -22.86 34.23
C ARG A 332 -0.21 -22.80 35.73
N PHE A 333 -1.43 -22.60 36.18
CA PHE A 333 -1.76 -22.31 37.58
C PHE A 333 -2.71 -23.36 38.18
N PRO A 334 -2.20 -24.55 38.54
CA PRO A 334 -3.04 -25.54 39.22
C PRO A 334 -3.41 -25.06 40.64
N THR A 335 -4.69 -24.80 40.89
CA THR A 335 -5.19 -24.37 42.21
C THR A 335 -6.13 -25.41 42.79
N LYS A 336 -6.11 -25.55 44.12
CA LYS A 336 -7.08 -26.36 44.87
C LYS A 336 -8.21 -25.52 45.48
N ALA A 337 -8.03 -24.19 45.53
CA ALA A 337 -8.97 -23.26 46.10
C ALA A 337 -9.79 -22.57 45.00
N ASP A 338 -11.06 -22.31 45.29
CA ASP A 338 -11.89 -21.42 44.50
C ASP A 338 -11.46 -19.96 44.71
N SER A 339 -11.88 -19.07 43.80
CA SER A 339 -11.62 -17.62 43.89
C SER A 339 -10.15 -17.27 44.13
N THR A 340 -9.23 -17.98 43.47
CA THR A 340 -7.79 -17.70 43.55
C THR A 340 -7.42 -16.57 42.60
N THR A 341 -6.72 -15.56 43.11
CA THR A 341 -6.15 -14.46 42.33
C THR A 341 -4.64 -14.64 42.20
N ILE A 342 -4.13 -14.53 40.98
CA ILE A 342 -2.71 -14.55 40.66
C ILE A 342 -2.33 -13.21 40.03
N THR A 343 -1.20 -12.65 40.45
CA THR A 343 -0.57 -11.50 39.83
C THR A 343 0.73 -11.88 39.16
N ILE A 344 0.96 -11.34 37.97
CA ILE A 344 2.18 -11.51 37.17
C ILE A 344 2.76 -10.13 36.93
N SER A 345 4.01 -9.90 37.33
CA SER A 345 4.64 -8.59 37.23
C SER A 345 6.13 -8.67 36.94
N ARG A 346 6.73 -7.52 36.62
CA ARG A 346 8.18 -7.36 36.38
C ARG A 346 8.75 -8.35 35.37
N ILE A 347 7.97 -8.63 34.32
CA ILE A 347 8.38 -9.46 33.20
C ILE A 347 9.55 -8.77 32.48
N ARG A 348 10.59 -9.52 32.18
CA ARG A 348 11.76 -9.05 31.43
C ARG A 348 12.35 -10.17 30.58
N ILE A 349 12.66 -9.86 29.33
CA ILE A 349 13.53 -10.64 28.46
C ILE A 349 14.67 -9.72 28.06
N LEU A 350 15.89 -10.01 28.54
CA LEU A 350 17.10 -9.25 28.26
C LEU A 350 17.97 -10.04 27.28
N ASP A 351 18.35 -9.43 26.17
CA ASP A 351 19.50 -9.88 25.40
C ASP A 351 20.78 -9.49 26.14
N GLN A 352 21.51 -10.49 26.64
CA GLN A 352 22.71 -10.28 27.43
C GLN A 352 23.95 -9.96 26.57
N LYS A 353 23.92 -10.30 25.28
CA LYS A 353 24.99 -9.99 24.33
C LYS A 353 24.94 -8.51 23.96
N ASP A 354 23.76 -8.03 23.57
CA ASP A 354 23.56 -6.66 23.13
C ASP A 354 23.20 -5.71 24.30
N ARG A 355 22.92 -6.28 25.48
CA ARG A 355 22.48 -5.58 26.70
C ARG A 355 21.21 -4.74 26.45
N HIS A 356 20.27 -5.33 25.73
CA HIS A 356 19.04 -4.68 25.31
C HIS A 356 17.83 -5.41 25.88
N ASP A 357 16.94 -4.65 26.55
CA ASP A 357 15.68 -5.18 27.06
C ASP A 357 14.69 -5.33 25.91
N LEU A 358 14.41 -6.59 25.56
CA LEU A 358 13.47 -6.94 24.48
C LEU A 358 12.02 -6.84 24.96
N TRP A 359 11.77 -7.12 26.24
CA TRP A 359 10.46 -6.99 26.84
C TRP A 359 10.30 -5.62 27.49
N ASN A 360 9.46 -4.77 26.92
CA ASN A 360 9.14 -3.43 27.44
C ASN A 360 7.84 -3.37 28.26
N GLY A 361 7.23 -4.52 28.53
CA GLY A 361 5.92 -4.61 29.16
C GLY A 361 4.85 -5.11 28.21
N THR A 362 4.98 -4.86 26.90
CA THR A 362 3.89 -5.07 25.94
C THR A 362 3.63 -6.54 25.68
N SER A 363 2.40 -6.95 25.97
CA SER A 363 1.87 -8.25 25.58
C SER A 363 0.77 -8.04 24.55
N TYR A 364 1.07 -8.36 23.30
CA TYR A 364 0.21 -8.00 22.19
C TYR A 364 -1.02 -8.89 22.07
N PHE A 365 -0.85 -10.20 22.32
CA PHE A 365 -1.93 -11.17 22.29
C PHE A 365 -1.86 -12.02 23.55
N ASN A 366 -2.87 -11.90 24.41
CA ASN A 366 -2.97 -12.71 25.60
C ASN A 366 -4.07 -13.72 25.44
N TRP A 367 -3.71 -14.99 25.55
CA TRP A 367 -4.65 -16.08 25.50
C TRP A 367 -4.77 -16.69 26.89
N LEU A 368 -6.00 -16.85 27.35
CA LEU A 368 -6.31 -17.40 28.65
C LEU A 368 -7.28 -18.54 28.49
N TYR A 369 -6.86 -19.73 28.88
CA TYR A 369 -7.70 -20.89 28.93
C TYR A 369 -7.95 -21.31 30.36
N TYR A 370 -9.23 -21.42 30.67
CA TYR A 370 -9.69 -22.05 31.88
C TYR A 370 -10.80 -23.05 31.56
N ALA A 371 -10.66 -24.26 32.11
CA ALA A 371 -11.69 -25.28 32.07
C ALA A 371 -12.03 -25.69 33.50
N ASN A 372 -13.29 -25.49 33.90
CA ASN A 372 -13.79 -25.92 35.19
C ASN A 372 -13.63 -27.45 35.30
N PRO A 373 -12.84 -27.96 36.26
CA PRO A 373 -12.59 -29.40 36.38
C PRO A 373 -13.83 -30.23 36.71
N ALA A 374 -14.84 -29.63 37.36
CA ALA A 374 -16.06 -30.30 37.79
C ALA A 374 -17.12 -30.39 36.68
N THR A 375 -17.18 -29.41 35.78
CA THR A 375 -18.20 -29.35 34.71
C THR A 375 -17.64 -29.54 33.31
N GLY A 376 -16.32 -29.44 33.13
CA GLY A 376 -15.66 -29.34 31.82
C GLY A 376 -15.99 -28.05 31.07
N GLN A 377 -16.86 -27.19 31.63
CA GLN A 377 -17.28 -25.95 30.99
C GLN A 377 -16.18 -24.90 31.10
N ARG A 378 -16.02 -24.16 30.01
CA ARG A 378 -15.10 -23.03 29.92
C ARG A 378 -15.77 -21.79 30.49
N ILE A 379 -14.99 -20.94 31.15
CA ILE A 379 -15.48 -19.64 31.58
C ILE A 379 -15.38 -18.69 30.40
N LYS A 380 -16.52 -18.10 30.03
CA LYS A 380 -16.61 -17.04 29.02
C LYS A 380 -16.00 -15.76 29.62
N ASP A 381 -15.15 -15.07 28.86
CA ASP A 381 -14.63 -13.74 29.18
C ASP A 381 -13.77 -13.61 30.46
N MET A 382 -12.84 -14.54 30.70
CA MET A 382 -11.85 -14.33 31.77
C MET A 382 -10.96 -13.11 31.45
N ALA A 383 -11.17 -12.04 32.21
CA ALA A 383 -10.41 -10.81 32.07
C ALA A 383 -9.03 -10.95 32.74
N ILE A 384 -7.99 -10.53 32.03
CA ILE A 384 -6.70 -10.21 32.64
C ILE A 384 -6.76 -8.73 33.03
N GLY A 385 -6.87 -8.47 34.33
CA GLY A 385 -6.84 -7.13 34.92
C GLY A 385 -5.45 -6.49 34.81
N GLY A 386 -5.40 -5.15 34.81
CA GLY A 386 -4.15 -4.40 34.65
C GLY A 386 -3.74 -4.14 33.20
N ARG A 387 -4.58 -4.53 32.22
CA ARG A 387 -4.42 -4.15 30.81
C ARG A 387 -5.14 -2.84 30.52
N ASN A 388 -4.47 -1.94 29.80
CA ASN A 388 -5.12 -0.80 29.16
C ASN A 388 -5.16 -1.07 27.66
N GLU A 389 -6.34 -1.02 27.06
CA GLU A 389 -6.42 -0.92 25.60
C GLU A 389 -5.76 0.40 25.19
N THR A 390 -4.96 0.34 24.14
CA THR A 390 -4.29 1.53 23.61
C THR A 390 -4.55 1.66 22.12
N MET A 391 -4.74 2.91 21.70
CA MET A 391 -4.74 3.30 20.30
C MET A 391 -3.40 3.94 19.90
N SER A 392 -2.37 3.87 20.75
CA SER A 392 -1.06 4.47 20.46
C SER A 392 -0.41 3.89 19.21
N TRP A 393 -0.60 2.61 18.89
CA TRP A 393 -0.15 2.03 17.63
C TRP A 393 -0.70 2.74 16.37
N THR A 394 -1.78 3.50 16.46
CA THR A 394 -2.32 4.32 15.34
C THR A 394 -1.69 5.71 15.26
N MET A 395 -0.95 6.12 16.28
CA MET A 395 -0.29 7.41 16.39
C MET A 395 1.07 7.38 15.68
N PRO A 396 1.49 8.51 15.09
CA PRO A 396 2.70 8.56 14.27
C PRO A 396 4.00 8.56 15.10
N ASP A 397 3.93 8.75 16.42
CA ASP A 397 5.06 8.71 17.35
C ASP A 397 5.26 7.35 18.04
N TYR A 398 4.37 6.38 17.81
CA TYR A 398 4.54 5.03 18.36
C TYR A 398 5.69 4.29 17.71
N ASP A 399 6.52 3.63 18.53
CA ASP A 399 7.67 2.84 18.11
C ASP A 399 7.25 1.41 17.73
N ALA A 400 7.07 1.18 16.42
CA ALA A 400 6.76 -0.13 15.86
C ALA A 400 8.02 -0.94 15.48
N SER A 401 9.21 -0.60 15.97
CA SER A 401 10.46 -1.29 15.61
C SER A 401 10.46 -2.78 15.96
N SER A 402 9.71 -3.16 17.01
CA SER A 402 9.52 -4.56 17.42
C SER A 402 8.56 -5.35 16.52
N TRP A 403 7.83 -4.69 15.62
CA TRP A 403 6.92 -5.35 14.68
C TRP A 403 7.70 -5.86 13.46
N PRO A 404 7.46 -7.09 13.01
CA PRO A 404 8.02 -7.59 11.76
C PRO A 404 7.73 -6.68 10.58
N SER A 405 8.70 -6.60 9.67
CA SER A 405 8.52 -5.95 8.37
C SER A 405 8.00 -6.96 7.35
N ALA A 406 7.07 -6.54 6.48
CA ALA A 406 6.56 -7.35 5.39
C ALA A 406 6.38 -6.54 4.11
N SER A 407 6.54 -7.19 2.96
CA SER A 407 6.30 -6.58 1.65
C SER A 407 4.82 -6.63 1.29
N MET A 408 4.28 -5.54 0.77
CA MET A 408 2.86 -5.42 0.41
C MET A 408 2.67 -5.60 -1.10
N PRO A 409 1.51 -6.09 -1.56
CA PRO A 409 0.30 -6.47 -0.81
C PRO A 409 0.48 -7.75 0.04
N ILE A 410 -0.35 -7.86 1.08
CA ILE A 410 -0.47 -9.08 1.90
C ILE A 410 -1.78 -9.78 1.57
N GLY A 411 -1.76 -11.10 1.42
CA GLY A 411 -2.95 -11.89 1.10
C GLY A 411 -2.62 -13.35 0.83
N ASN A 412 -3.56 -14.12 0.30
CA ASN A 412 -3.25 -15.46 -0.19
C ASN A 412 -2.31 -15.36 -1.42
N LEU A 413 -1.20 -16.09 -1.43
CA LEU A 413 -0.18 -16.02 -2.48
C LEU A 413 -0.74 -16.28 -3.89
N ASP A 414 -1.75 -17.14 -4.01
CA ASP A 414 -2.38 -17.48 -5.30
C ASP A 414 -3.55 -16.55 -5.68
N TYR A 415 -3.87 -15.53 -4.85
CA TYR A 415 -4.98 -14.61 -5.13
C TYR A 415 -4.67 -13.66 -6.29
N MET A 416 -3.47 -13.08 -6.31
CA MET A 416 -2.98 -12.18 -7.36
C MET A 416 -1.46 -12.30 -7.53
N PRO A 417 -0.92 -12.15 -8.75
CA PRO A 417 0.52 -12.27 -8.99
C PRO A 417 1.37 -11.19 -8.29
N GLU A 418 0.76 -10.09 -7.86
CA GLU A 418 1.42 -9.02 -7.12
C GLU A 418 1.55 -9.28 -5.63
N VAL A 419 0.82 -10.25 -5.04
CA VAL A 419 0.92 -10.57 -3.60
C VAL A 419 2.37 -10.91 -3.24
N ARG A 420 2.89 -10.25 -2.20
CA ARG A 420 4.30 -10.38 -1.79
C ARG A 420 4.48 -11.08 -0.45
N THR A 421 3.47 -11.03 0.41
CA THR A 421 3.47 -11.68 1.71
C THR A 421 2.23 -12.53 1.86
N GLU A 422 2.41 -13.80 2.23
CA GLU A 422 1.30 -14.68 2.60
C GLU A 422 0.64 -14.15 3.87
N TRP A 423 -0.68 -13.98 3.85
CA TRP A 423 -1.46 -13.73 5.07
C TRP A 423 -1.55 -15.05 5.87
N PRO A 424 -0.87 -15.17 7.02
CA PRO A 424 -0.79 -16.44 7.72
C PRO A 424 -2.13 -16.86 8.34
N GLY A 425 -2.26 -18.14 8.70
CA GLY A 425 -3.40 -18.66 9.46
C GLY A 425 -4.61 -19.09 8.62
N GLY A 426 -5.76 -19.13 9.28
CA GLY A 426 -7.01 -19.68 8.78
C GLY A 426 -8.12 -18.64 8.65
N ASP A 427 -9.34 -19.10 8.87
CA ASP A 427 -10.48 -18.24 9.17
C ASP A 427 -10.33 -17.66 10.59
N ASN A 428 -10.94 -16.51 10.85
CA ASN A 428 -10.82 -15.78 12.13
C ASN A 428 -9.36 -15.43 12.45
N THR A 429 -8.75 -14.52 11.70
CA THR A 429 -7.42 -13.96 12.03
C THR A 429 -7.48 -12.46 12.15
N ASN A 430 -6.48 -11.87 12.82
CA ASN A 430 -6.40 -10.42 12.98
C ASN A 430 -5.05 -9.88 12.48
N LEU A 431 -5.09 -8.75 11.79
CA LEU A 431 -3.91 -8.02 11.33
C LEU A 431 -3.94 -6.58 11.84
N TRP A 432 -2.78 -6.12 12.29
CA TRP A 432 -2.48 -4.72 12.50
C TRP A 432 -1.35 -4.35 11.55
N ILE A 433 -1.52 -3.26 10.82
CA ILE A 433 -0.63 -2.85 9.75
C ILE A 433 -0.32 -1.36 9.93
N ARG A 434 0.93 -0.98 9.74
CA ARG A 434 1.37 0.41 9.72
C ARG A 434 2.17 0.69 8.45
N ARG A 435 1.79 1.77 7.77
CA ARG A 435 2.53 2.39 6.67
C ARG A 435 2.96 3.78 7.09
N GLU A 436 4.26 3.96 7.25
CA GLU A 436 4.85 5.27 7.56
C GLU A 436 5.22 6.00 6.27
N PHE A 437 5.06 7.32 6.26
CA PHE A 437 5.39 8.16 5.12
C PHE A 437 5.70 9.60 5.56
N THR A 438 6.25 10.39 4.65
CA THR A 438 6.59 11.79 4.91
C THR A 438 5.86 12.69 3.92
N ILE A 439 5.34 13.82 4.41
CA ILE A 439 4.82 14.90 3.56
C ILE A 439 5.72 16.12 3.76
N LYS A 440 6.23 16.70 2.68
CA LYS A 440 7.08 17.90 2.75
C LYS A 440 6.29 19.14 3.09
N GLU A 441 5.14 19.29 2.43
CA GLU A 441 4.24 20.44 2.56
C GLU A 441 2.80 19.92 2.48
N VAL A 442 1.98 20.25 3.48
CA VAL A 442 0.54 19.96 3.44
C VAL A 442 -0.16 21.18 2.86
N ASN A 443 -0.65 21.05 1.63
CA ASN A 443 -1.36 22.13 0.96
C ASN A 443 -2.88 21.96 1.20
N PRO A 444 -3.55 22.90 1.89
CA PRO A 444 -4.99 22.81 2.16
C PRO A 444 -5.86 22.84 0.90
N ARG A 445 -5.31 23.30 -0.24
CA ARG A 445 -5.99 23.25 -1.55
C ARG A 445 -5.84 21.91 -2.26
N SER A 446 -4.99 21.02 -1.77
CA SER A 446 -4.86 19.68 -2.34
C SER A 446 -5.95 18.75 -1.81
N LYS A 447 -6.41 17.84 -2.67
CA LYS A 447 -7.30 16.75 -2.27
C LYS A 447 -6.48 15.50 -2.02
N TYR A 448 -6.49 15.03 -0.77
CA TYR A 448 -5.84 13.80 -0.34
C TYR A 448 -6.87 12.68 -0.29
N THR A 449 -6.60 11.56 -0.95
CA THR A 449 -7.52 10.43 -1.02
C THR A 449 -6.79 9.14 -0.65
N LEU A 450 -7.19 8.51 0.45
CA LEU A 450 -6.76 7.18 0.80
C LEU A 450 -7.41 6.16 -0.14
N ARG A 451 -6.64 5.17 -0.57
CA ARG A 451 -7.07 4.04 -1.38
C ARG A 451 -6.83 2.77 -0.58
N VAL A 452 -7.84 1.94 -0.41
CA VAL A 452 -7.75 0.73 0.43
C VAL A 452 -8.39 -0.44 -0.27
N CYS A 453 -7.64 -1.53 -0.39
CA CYS A 453 -8.19 -2.86 -0.60
C CYS A 453 -8.21 -3.55 0.76
N HIS A 454 -9.34 -4.15 1.12
CA HIS A 454 -9.52 -4.81 2.41
C HIS A 454 -10.34 -6.08 2.27
N ASP A 455 -10.34 -6.86 3.34
CA ASP A 455 -11.15 -8.05 3.49
C ASP A 455 -11.93 -8.00 4.80
N ASP A 456 -13.06 -8.68 4.82
CA ASP A 456 -14.05 -8.73 5.90
C ASP A 456 -14.22 -7.44 6.73
N SER A 457 -13.74 -7.39 7.97
CA SER A 457 -14.00 -6.26 8.86
C SER A 457 -12.74 -5.45 9.07
N TYR A 458 -12.73 -4.19 8.64
CA TYR A 458 -11.53 -3.36 8.76
C TYR A 458 -11.81 -2.00 9.40
N ARG A 459 -10.74 -1.42 9.96
CA ARG A 459 -10.67 -0.01 10.36
C ARG A 459 -9.35 0.56 9.89
N ILE A 460 -9.39 1.77 9.35
CA ILE A 460 -8.18 2.46 8.92
C ILE A 460 -8.12 3.86 9.51
N TYR A 461 -6.92 4.23 9.92
CA TYR A 461 -6.61 5.44 10.66
C TYR A 461 -5.51 6.22 9.94
N VAL A 462 -5.56 7.53 10.06
CA VAL A 462 -4.47 8.43 9.68
C VAL A 462 -4.08 9.24 10.91
N ASN A 463 -2.82 9.13 11.33
CA ASN A 463 -2.28 9.84 12.50
C ASN A 463 -3.17 9.77 13.77
N GLY A 464 -3.73 8.60 14.06
CA GLY A 464 -4.59 8.37 15.21
C GLY A 464 -6.09 8.62 15.01
N HIS A 465 -6.48 9.22 13.89
CA HIS A 465 -7.88 9.51 13.58
C HIS A 465 -8.49 8.39 12.73
N LEU A 466 -9.61 7.82 13.17
CA LEU A 466 -10.37 6.84 12.38
C LEU A 466 -10.90 7.53 11.13
N LEU A 467 -10.55 6.99 9.96
CA LEU A 467 -10.95 7.54 8.67
C LEU A 467 -12.10 6.74 8.04
N ASP A 468 -12.03 5.41 8.10
CA ASP A 468 -13.11 4.54 7.63
C ASP A 468 -13.17 3.24 8.42
N ALA A 469 -14.36 2.64 8.45
CA ALA A 469 -14.63 1.33 8.99
C ALA A 469 -15.75 0.66 8.20
N ALA A 470 -15.49 -0.50 7.63
CA ALA A 470 -16.49 -1.25 6.88
C ALA A 470 -16.40 -2.75 7.13
N THR A 471 -17.46 -3.44 6.72
CA THR A 471 -17.56 -4.89 6.65
C THR A 471 -17.70 -5.35 5.19
N GLY A 472 -17.23 -6.53 4.86
CA GLY A 472 -17.20 -7.07 3.50
C GLY A 472 -15.80 -6.93 2.88
N TRP A 473 -15.69 -7.17 1.57
CA TRP A 473 -14.39 -7.22 0.91
C TRP A 473 -14.37 -6.41 -0.37
N THR A 474 -13.16 -6.02 -0.78
CA THR A 474 -12.91 -5.48 -2.11
C THR A 474 -12.39 -6.58 -3.05
N ALA A 475 -12.72 -6.52 -4.34
CA ALA A 475 -12.29 -7.53 -5.32
C ALA A 475 -11.01 -7.12 -6.07
N GLY A 476 -9.94 -7.88 -5.88
CA GLY A 476 -8.68 -7.70 -6.62
C GLY A 476 -8.07 -6.32 -6.43
N LYS A 477 -8.01 -5.53 -7.52
CA LYS A 477 -7.45 -4.17 -7.55
C LYS A 477 -8.52 -3.08 -7.34
N GLU A 478 -9.76 -3.46 -7.09
CA GLU A 478 -10.82 -2.52 -6.73
C GLU A 478 -10.53 -2.03 -5.31
N TYR A 479 -10.28 -0.73 -5.15
CA TYR A 479 -10.07 -0.13 -3.83
C TYR A 479 -11.23 0.81 -3.51
N VAL A 480 -11.56 0.93 -2.24
CA VAL A 480 -12.38 2.05 -1.77
C VAL A 480 -11.53 3.32 -1.73
N SER A 481 -12.14 4.45 -2.08
CA SER A 481 -11.50 5.77 -2.08
C SER A 481 -12.10 6.62 -0.96
N ILE A 482 -11.28 7.01 -0.01
CA ILE A 482 -11.70 7.71 1.20
C ILE A 482 -10.99 9.07 1.26
N PRO A 483 -11.71 10.20 1.24
CA PRO A 483 -11.09 11.51 1.41
C PRO A 483 -10.38 11.62 2.76
N ILE A 484 -9.14 12.12 2.77
CA ILE A 484 -8.41 12.45 4.00
C ILE A 484 -8.53 13.96 4.20
N PRO A 485 -9.17 14.43 5.28
CA PRO A 485 -9.13 15.84 5.64
C PRO A 485 -7.67 16.29 5.87
N CYS A 486 -7.27 17.39 5.23
CA CYS A 486 -5.87 17.85 5.24
C CYS A 486 -5.36 18.17 6.65
N ASN A 487 -6.24 18.55 7.58
CA ASN A 487 -5.92 18.80 8.99
C ASN A 487 -5.56 17.54 9.80
N LEU A 488 -5.80 16.34 9.27
CA LEU A 488 -5.33 15.09 9.86
C LEU A 488 -3.91 14.74 9.43
N LEU A 489 -3.39 15.42 8.40
CA LEU A 489 -2.04 15.29 7.90
C LEU A 489 -1.14 16.36 8.53
N ARG A 490 0.15 16.06 8.60
CA ARG A 490 1.17 17.00 9.08
C ARG A 490 2.39 17.00 8.18
N GLU A 491 3.11 18.11 8.17
CA GLU A 491 4.44 18.14 7.57
C GLU A 491 5.38 17.21 8.36
N GLY A 492 6.29 16.55 7.66
CA GLY A 492 7.13 15.50 8.23
C GLY A 492 6.44 14.14 8.27
N SER A 493 6.68 13.39 9.35
CA SER A 493 6.29 11.98 9.47
C SER A 493 4.79 11.81 9.71
N ASN A 494 4.15 10.91 8.97
CA ASN A 494 2.75 10.52 9.10
C ASN A 494 2.64 8.98 9.12
N VAL A 495 1.51 8.48 9.59
CA VAL A 495 1.20 7.04 9.58
C VAL A 495 -0.21 6.78 9.06
N ILE A 496 -0.34 5.81 8.16
CA ILE A 496 -1.60 5.09 7.91
C ILE A 496 -1.53 3.81 8.74
N ALA A 497 -2.52 3.60 9.60
CA ALA A 497 -2.61 2.41 10.44
C ALA A 497 -3.91 1.68 10.14
N ALA A 498 -3.88 0.36 9.98
CA ALA A 498 -5.05 -0.44 9.70
C ALA A 498 -5.15 -1.61 10.68
N TYR A 499 -6.37 -1.90 11.12
CA TYR A 499 -6.73 -3.16 11.76
C TYR A 499 -7.70 -3.90 10.86
N ILE A 500 -7.49 -5.20 10.70
CA ILE A 500 -8.38 -6.06 9.92
C ILE A 500 -8.66 -7.29 10.74
N GLN A 501 -9.94 -7.61 10.85
CA GLN A 501 -10.42 -8.88 11.33
C GLN A 501 -10.93 -9.66 10.14
N GLN A 502 -10.20 -10.71 9.84
CA GLN A 502 -10.58 -11.65 8.82
C GLN A 502 -11.45 -12.74 9.40
N ASN A 503 -12.63 -12.98 8.83
CA ASN A 503 -13.55 -14.01 9.28
C ASN A 503 -13.51 -15.23 8.35
N TRP A 504 -13.62 -15.06 7.02
CA TRP A 504 -13.77 -16.17 6.06
C TRP A 504 -13.14 -15.90 4.69
N GLY A 505 -12.09 -16.68 4.32
CA GLY A 505 -11.59 -16.79 2.93
C GLY A 505 -11.19 -15.47 2.21
N GLY A 506 -10.62 -15.53 1.00
CA GLY A 506 -10.27 -14.29 0.25
C GLY A 506 -8.91 -13.69 0.63
N ARG A 507 -8.74 -13.24 1.87
CA ARG A 507 -7.56 -12.63 2.51
C ARG A 507 -6.76 -11.72 1.59
N PHE A 508 -7.02 -10.43 1.65
CA PHE A 508 -6.24 -9.44 0.93
C PHE A 508 -6.28 -8.07 1.60
N PHE A 509 -5.11 -7.43 1.69
CA PHE A 509 -5.02 -6.02 2.06
C PHE A 509 -3.89 -5.31 1.34
N ASP A 510 -4.21 -4.09 0.91
CA ASP A 510 -3.26 -3.13 0.40
C ASP A 510 -3.81 -1.72 0.63
N CYS A 511 -2.93 -0.73 0.71
CA CYS A 511 -3.36 0.65 0.78
C CYS A 511 -2.39 1.56 0.04
N GLY A 512 -2.83 2.77 -0.27
CA GLY A 512 -2.06 3.83 -0.92
C GLY A 512 -2.77 5.17 -0.74
N MET A 513 -2.15 6.25 -1.19
CA MET A 513 -2.71 7.60 -1.10
C MET A 513 -2.51 8.30 -2.43
N ALA A 514 -3.56 8.90 -2.97
CA ALA A 514 -3.49 9.77 -4.14
C ALA A 514 -3.63 11.22 -3.68
N VAL A 515 -2.82 12.10 -4.27
CA VAL A 515 -2.87 13.54 -4.02
C VAL A 515 -3.13 14.26 -5.32
N GLU A 516 -4.25 14.97 -5.38
CA GLU A 516 -4.59 15.89 -6.47
C GLU A 516 -4.23 17.32 -6.01
N LYS A 517 -3.13 17.85 -6.53
CA LYS A 517 -2.60 19.17 -6.12
C LYS A 517 -3.52 20.30 -6.60
N ASP A 518 -3.74 21.29 -5.73
CA ASP A 518 -4.52 22.50 -6.04
C ASP A 518 -5.92 22.18 -6.61
N PHE A 519 -6.53 21.12 -6.10
CA PHE A 519 -7.88 20.67 -6.47
C PHE A 519 -8.95 21.69 -6.07
N TYR A 520 -8.77 22.34 -4.92
CA TYR A 520 -9.67 23.38 -4.41
C TYR A 520 -9.16 24.79 -4.80
N GLU A 521 -10.09 25.71 -5.01
CA GLU A 521 -9.74 27.10 -5.29
C GLU A 521 -9.24 27.79 -4.00
N GLU A 522 -8.52 28.91 -4.15
CA GLU A 522 -8.04 29.68 -2.99
C GLU A 522 -9.20 30.22 -2.12
N SER A 523 -10.34 30.50 -2.75
CA SER A 523 -11.58 30.88 -2.08
C SER A 523 -12.18 29.78 -1.19
N ASP A 524 -11.91 28.52 -1.50
CA ASP A 524 -12.38 27.35 -0.73
C ASP A 524 -11.48 27.08 0.49
N ALA A 525 -10.19 27.40 0.41
CA ALA A 525 -9.21 27.19 1.49
C ALA A 525 -9.43 28.09 2.71
N ASP A 526 -10.20 29.16 2.52
CA ASP A 526 -10.38 30.25 3.47
C ASP A 526 -11.68 30.11 4.29
N ALA A 527 -12.41 29.00 4.08
CA ALA A 527 -13.65 28.66 4.77
C ALA A 527 -13.34 27.96 6.10
N ASP A 528 -13.92 28.45 7.20
CA ASP A 528 -13.74 27.87 8.53
C ASP A 528 -14.85 26.83 8.82
N PRO A 529 -14.58 25.52 8.71
CA PRO A 529 -15.58 24.50 8.97
C PRO A 529 -15.99 24.43 10.46
N THR A 530 -15.23 25.04 11.38
CA THR A 530 -15.60 25.10 12.80
C THR A 530 -16.78 26.06 13.07
N GLN A 531 -17.12 26.91 12.09
CA GLN A 531 -18.32 27.74 12.15
C GLN A 531 -19.57 26.98 11.69
N LEU A 532 -19.46 25.78 11.10
CA LEU A 532 -20.64 24.99 10.75
C LEU A 532 -21.43 24.67 12.02
N VAL A 533 -22.72 24.98 12.00
CA VAL A 533 -23.63 24.61 13.07
C VAL A 533 -24.67 23.64 12.53
N ILE A 534 -25.04 22.67 13.36
CA ILE A 534 -26.23 21.87 13.10
C ILE A 534 -27.42 22.80 13.35
N ASN A 535 -28.13 23.17 12.29
CA ASN A 535 -29.28 24.06 12.36
C ASN A 535 -30.51 23.33 12.87
N GLU A 536 -30.69 22.09 12.39
CA GLU A 536 -31.81 21.25 12.74
C GLU A 536 -31.39 19.78 12.80
N VAL A 537 -31.85 19.08 13.83
CA VAL A 537 -31.81 17.62 13.95
C VAL A 537 -33.25 17.13 14.04
N GLN A 538 -33.65 16.25 13.15
CA GLN A 538 -35.00 15.69 13.24
C GLN A 538 -35.09 14.68 14.39
N ALA A 539 -35.85 15.02 15.44
CA ALA A 539 -36.08 14.15 16.59
C ALA A 539 -37.32 13.23 16.46
N ARG A 540 -38.24 13.44 15.50
CA ARG A 540 -39.42 12.58 15.28
C ARG A 540 -40.12 12.75 13.91
N ASN A 541 -40.77 11.67 13.46
CA ASN A 541 -41.43 11.50 12.15
C ASN A 541 -42.89 11.97 12.17
N ILE A 542 -43.21 13.25 11.96
CA ILE A 542 -44.62 13.67 11.90
C ILE A 542 -45.08 14.42 10.64
N ASP A 543 -44.22 14.94 9.76
CA ASP A 543 -44.68 15.60 8.51
C ASP A 543 -43.59 15.68 7.40
N GLN A 544 -43.45 14.67 6.52
CA GLN A 544 -42.43 14.67 5.43
C GLN A 544 -42.80 13.87 4.15
N TYR A 545 -41.99 14.08 3.11
CA TYR A 545 -41.93 13.28 1.87
C TYR A 545 -41.53 11.84 2.17
N ILE A 546 -42.42 10.91 1.82
CA ILE A 546 -42.21 9.47 1.95
C ILE A 546 -41.25 9.03 0.83
N ASP A 547 -40.16 8.34 1.18
CA ASP A 547 -39.26 7.76 0.17
C ASP A 547 -39.91 6.55 -0.53
N TRP A 548 -39.21 6.01 -1.55
CA TRP A 548 -39.76 4.95 -2.40
C TRP A 548 -39.89 3.61 -1.66
N SER A 549 -39.35 3.51 -0.44
CA SER A 549 -39.44 2.35 0.47
C SER A 549 -40.43 2.56 1.61
N PHE A 550 -41.22 3.63 1.59
CA PHE A 550 -42.18 4.00 2.63
C PHE A 550 -41.56 4.30 4.01
N ASN A 551 -40.28 4.68 4.04
CA ASN A 551 -39.60 5.08 5.27
C ASN A 551 -39.50 6.60 5.38
N TYR A 552 -39.43 7.08 6.62
CA TYR A 552 -39.03 8.45 6.94
C TYR A 552 -37.50 8.44 7.11
N GLY A 553 -36.77 8.93 6.12
CA GLY A 553 -35.31 9.07 6.23
C GLY A 553 -34.96 10.14 7.27
N GLY A 554 -34.12 9.82 8.25
CA GLY A 554 -33.57 10.83 9.14
C GLY A 554 -32.67 11.78 8.37
N TRP A 555 -32.76 13.08 8.63
CA TRP A 555 -31.88 14.09 8.05
C TRP A 555 -31.33 15.03 9.12
N ILE A 556 -30.18 15.62 8.82
CA ILE A 556 -29.51 16.65 9.62
C ILE A 556 -29.33 17.85 8.69
N GLU A 557 -29.72 19.04 9.17
CA GLU A 557 -29.42 20.29 8.48
C GLU A 557 -28.10 20.86 8.99
N VAL A 558 -27.19 21.11 8.06
CA VAL A 558 -25.94 21.83 8.35
C VAL A 558 -26.10 23.26 7.84
N TYR A 559 -26.07 24.24 8.74
CA TYR A 559 -26.07 25.64 8.37
C TYR A 559 -24.64 26.17 8.38
N ASN A 560 -24.30 26.84 7.29
CA ASN A 560 -23.08 27.59 7.14
C ASN A 560 -23.39 29.07 7.49
N PRO A 561 -23.00 29.57 8.67
CA PRO A 561 -23.24 30.96 9.06
C PRO A 561 -22.27 31.95 8.40
N THR A 562 -21.41 31.49 7.49
CA THR A 562 -20.41 32.30 6.81
C THR A 562 -20.84 32.63 5.38
N GLU A 563 -20.27 33.70 4.81
CA GLU A 563 -20.47 34.06 3.40
C GLU A 563 -19.57 33.25 2.44
N LYS A 564 -18.73 32.35 2.97
CA LYS A 564 -17.78 31.54 2.19
C LYS A 564 -18.36 30.17 1.91
N ARG A 565 -17.98 29.54 0.80
CA ARG A 565 -18.36 28.14 0.52
C ARG A 565 -17.61 27.22 1.49
N VAL A 566 -18.32 26.34 2.17
CA VAL A 566 -17.71 25.32 3.04
C VAL A 566 -17.85 23.95 2.35
N PRO A 567 -16.74 23.29 1.97
CA PRO A 567 -16.80 21.93 1.44
C PRO A 567 -17.20 20.96 2.54
N LEU A 568 -18.23 20.14 2.27
CA LEU A 568 -18.64 19.04 3.17
C LEU A 568 -17.89 17.73 2.88
N ALA A 569 -17.02 17.71 1.87
CA ALA A 569 -16.24 16.54 1.49
C ALA A 569 -15.28 16.13 2.62
N GLY A 570 -15.34 14.86 3.03
CA GLY A 570 -14.52 14.34 4.13
C GLY A 570 -15.06 14.63 5.53
N LEU A 571 -16.22 15.29 5.67
CA LEU A 571 -16.95 15.33 6.93
C LEU A 571 -17.82 14.07 7.06
N TRP A 572 -17.82 13.43 8.23
CA TRP A 572 -18.70 12.31 8.55
C TRP A 572 -19.50 12.58 9.82
N LEU A 573 -20.70 11.99 9.86
CA LEU A 573 -21.51 11.93 11.07
C LEU A 573 -21.14 10.64 11.81
N SER A 574 -20.46 10.76 12.95
CA SER A 574 -20.23 9.63 13.87
C SER A 574 -21.32 9.61 14.92
N VAL A 575 -21.96 8.46 15.13
CA VAL A 575 -22.98 8.24 16.17
C VAL A 575 -22.36 7.72 17.45
#